data_AF-A0A932HI07-F1
#
_entry.id   AF-A0A932HI07-F1
#
_cell.length_a   1.000
_cell.length_b   1.000
_cell.length_c   1.000
_cell.angle_alpha   90.00
_cell.angle_beta   90.00
_cell.angle_gamma   90.00
#
_symmetry.space_group_name_H-M   'P 1'
#
loop_
_entity.id
_entity.type
_entity.pdbx_description
1 polymer ?
#
loop_
_entity_poly.entity_id
_entity_poly.type
_entity_poly.pdbx_seq_one_letter_code
_entity_poly.pdbx_strand_id
1 'polypeptide(L)'
;MLVDLIIPRDERSGSATDAGVPEFMDFIVGDQTGRQTAMRGGLAWLDTECRERFGRDFVAGDEGQRRAVLDDIAWPARARPELSHGVAFFNSFRDLTATGFWSSKMGVEDLGYMGNTVVPDWKGCPDEQLKKLGVSYGD
;
A
#
# COMPACT_ATOMS: atom_id res chain seq x y z
N MET A 1 12.36 3.28 2.22
CA MET A 1 11.42 4.43 2.09
C MET A 1 10.22 4.22 3.00
N LEU A 2 9.35 5.21 3.23
CA LEU A 2 8.11 5.02 4.03
C LEU A 2 7.19 3.95 3.40
N VAL A 3 7.07 3.94 2.07
CA VAL A 3 6.25 2.96 1.35
C VAL A 3 6.71 1.50 1.57
N ASP A 4 8.02 1.27 1.75
CA ASP A 4 8.55 -0.09 1.99
C ASP A 4 8.30 -0.58 3.42
N LEU A 5 8.02 0.33 4.37
CA LEU A 5 7.59 -0.06 5.72
C LEU A 5 6.14 -0.55 5.73
N ILE A 6 5.38 -0.27 4.66
CA ILE A 6 3.98 -0.67 4.50
C ILE A 6 3.89 -1.95 3.65
N ILE A 7 4.55 -1.97 2.49
CA ILE A 7 4.69 -3.18 1.65
C ILE A 7 6.19 -3.41 1.42
N PRO A 8 6.86 -4.20 2.29
CA PRO A 8 8.25 -4.57 2.12
C PRO A 8 8.40 -5.63 1.02
N ARG A 9 9.63 -5.80 0.55
CA ARG A 9 10.00 -6.97 -0.26
C ARG A 9 9.80 -8.25 0.57
N ASP A 10 9.29 -9.30 -0.07
CA ASP A 10 9.13 -10.62 0.53
C ASP A 10 9.57 -11.74 -0.45
N GLU A 11 9.20 -12.99 -0.16
CA GLU A 11 9.53 -14.14 -1.01
C GLU A 11 8.74 -14.19 -2.33
N ARG A 12 7.60 -13.49 -2.40
CA ARG A 12 6.67 -13.52 -3.54
C ARG A 12 6.90 -12.35 -4.49
N SER A 13 7.24 -11.17 -3.96
CA SER A 13 7.31 -9.92 -4.73
C SER A 13 8.42 -8.96 -4.24
N GLY A 14 8.71 -7.93 -5.05
CA GLY A 14 9.54 -6.81 -4.64
C GLY A 14 8.82 -5.87 -3.66
N SER A 15 9.49 -4.82 -3.21
CA SER A 15 8.89 -3.82 -2.33
C SER A 15 7.96 -2.85 -3.07
N ALA A 16 7.22 -2.03 -2.32
CA ALA A 16 6.50 -0.89 -2.89
C ALA A 16 7.36 0.00 -3.78
N THR A 17 8.61 0.26 -3.38
CA THR A 17 9.54 1.02 -4.22
C THR A 17 9.87 0.28 -5.52
N ASP A 18 10.12 -1.04 -5.48
CA ASP A 18 10.39 -1.82 -6.69
C ASP A 18 9.20 -1.84 -7.67
N ALA A 19 7.97 -1.65 -7.16
CA ALA A 19 6.75 -1.55 -7.96
C ALA A 19 6.46 -0.13 -8.51
N GLY A 20 7.32 0.87 -8.23
CA GLY A 20 7.14 2.25 -8.71
C GLY A 20 6.06 3.04 -7.96
N VAL A 21 5.77 2.66 -6.71
CA VAL A 21 4.74 3.33 -5.90
C VAL A 21 5.07 4.81 -5.64
N PRO A 22 6.31 5.24 -5.33
CA PRO A 22 6.61 6.65 -5.13
C PRO A 22 6.26 7.52 -6.34
N GLU A 23 6.61 7.08 -7.54
CA GLU A 23 6.32 7.79 -8.80
C GLU A 23 4.81 7.86 -9.06
N PHE A 24 4.08 6.78 -8.77
CA PHE A 24 2.62 6.78 -8.79
C PHE A 24 2.04 7.80 -7.80
N MET A 25 2.56 7.87 -6.57
CA MET A 25 2.10 8.83 -5.58
C MET A 25 2.35 10.28 -6.01
N ASP A 26 3.54 10.57 -6.56
CA ASP A 26 3.87 11.89 -7.09
C ASP A 26 2.92 12.30 -8.21
N PHE A 27 2.61 11.38 -9.13
CA PHE A 27 1.61 11.61 -10.17
C PHE A 27 0.22 11.92 -9.58
N ILE A 28 -0.27 11.07 -8.67
CA ILE A 28 -1.62 11.24 -8.07
C ILE A 28 -1.71 12.53 -7.27
N VAL A 29 -0.69 12.89 -6.49
CA VAL A 29 -0.69 14.11 -5.66
C VAL A 29 -0.48 15.36 -6.53
N GLY A 30 0.23 15.23 -7.65
CA GLY A 30 0.35 16.27 -8.67
C GLY A 30 -0.97 16.56 -9.37
N ASP A 31 -1.68 15.52 -9.81
CA ASP A 31 -2.96 15.60 -10.51
C ASP A 31 -4.13 15.99 -9.57
N GLN A 32 -4.24 15.32 -8.43
CA GLN A 32 -5.28 15.57 -7.42
C GLN A 32 -4.78 16.57 -6.38
N THR A 33 -4.66 17.84 -6.80
CA THR A 33 -4.09 18.93 -6.00
C THR A 33 -4.69 19.09 -4.59
N GLY A 34 -5.95 18.73 -4.38
CA GLY A 34 -6.60 18.72 -3.05
C GLY A 34 -5.94 17.79 -2.02
N ARG A 35 -5.16 16.80 -2.46
CA ARG A 35 -4.43 15.87 -1.57
C ARG A 35 -3.09 16.44 -1.08
N GLN A 36 -2.56 17.48 -1.73
CA GLN A 36 -1.22 18.02 -1.45
C GLN A 36 -1.06 18.49 -0.01
N THR A 37 -2.02 19.23 0.52
CA THR A 37 -1.96 19.76 1.89
C THR A 37 -1.92 18.64 2.91
N ALA A 38 -2.79 17.62 2.76
CA ALA A 38 -2.81 16.47 3.66
C ALA A 38 -1.54 15.64 3.56
N MET A 39 -1.02 15.40 2.35
CA MET A 39 0.22 14.65 2.13
C MET A 39 1.43 15.36 2.78
N ARG A 40 1.62 16.65 2.49
CA ARG A 40 2.73 17.45 3.08
C ARG A 40 2.59 17.57 4.59
N GLY A 41 1.37 17.83 5.08
CA GLY A 41 1.09 17.97 6.51
C GLY A 41 1.39 16.69 7.28
N GLY A 42 1.03 15.53 6.74
CA GLY A 42 1.30 14.25 7.39
C GLY A 42 2.78 13.82 7.36
N LEU A 43 3.50 14.12 6.27
CA LEU A 43 4.96 13.95 6.24
C LEU A 43 5.65 14.85 7.29
N ALA A 44 5.23 16.11 7.39
CA ALA A 44 5.74 17.03 8.41
C ALA A 44 5.36 16.59 9.85
N TRP A 45 4.21 15.95 10.03
CA TRP A 45 3.80 15.36 11.29
C TRP A 45 4.74 14.22 11.70
N LEU A 46 5.09 13.30 10.79
CA LEU A 46 6.06 12.23 11.06
C LEU A 46 7.42 12.78 11.50
N ASP A 47 7.92 13.79 10.79
CA ASP A 47 9.19 14.40 11.18
C ASP A 47 9.12 15.09 12.54
N THR A 48 8.03 15.80 12.84
CA THR A 48 7.82 16.44 14.15
C THR A 48 7.81 15.40 15.27
N GLU A 49 7.06 14.31 15.13
CA GLU A 49 7.01 13.23 16.12
C GLU A 49 8.38 12.56 16.32
N CYS A 50 9.11 12.31 15.24
CA CYS A 50 10.47 11.74 15.35
C CYS A 50 11.45 12.72 16.00
N ARG A 51 11.36 14.03 15.71
CA ARG A 51 12.20 15.04 16.36
C ARG A 51 11.91 15.13 17.85
N GLU A 52 10.64 15.14 18.25
CA GLU A 52 10.25 15.21 19.66
C GLU A 52 10.70 13.98 20.45
N ARG A 53 10.59 12.79 19.85
CA ARG A 53 10.94 11.52 20.54
C ARG A 53 12.42 11.18 20.48
N PHE A 54 13.10 11.52 19.38
CA PHE A 54 14.43 10.99 19.06
C PHE A 54 15.45 12.04 18.59
N GLY A 55 15.04 13.31 18.50
CA GLY A 55 15.92 14.43 18.13
C GLY A 55 16.34 14.45 16.65
N ARG A 56 15.62 13.78 15.76
CA ARG A 56 15.93 13.66 14.33
C ARG A 56 14.69 13.48 13.46
N ASP A 57 14.79 13.83 12.18
CA ASP A 57 13.71 13.59 11.20
C ASP A 57 13.44 12.10 11.01
N PHE A 58 12.25 11.77 10.49
CA PHE A 58 11.81 10.38 10.31
C PHE A 58 12.81 9.58 9.46
N VAL A 59 13.28 10.16 8.36
CA VAL A 59 14.21 9.48 7.43
C VAL A 59 15.61 9.27 8.03
N ALA A 60 16.00 10.06 9.03
CA ALA A 60 17.27 9.94 9.74
C ALA A 60 17.18 8.98 10.95
N GLY A 61 15.96 8.54 11.29
CA GLY A 61 15.71 7.53 12.32
C GLY A 61 16.19 6.15 11.91
N ASP A 62 16.64 5.37 12.89
CA ASP A 62 16.86 3.94 12.68
C ASP A 62 15.53 3.20 12.44
N GLU A 63 15.60 1.91 12.11
CA GLU A 63 14.39 1.12 11.85
C GLU A 63 13.46 1.03 13.07
N GLY A 64 14.01 0.86 14.28
CA GLY A 64 13.21 0.77 15.50
C GLY A 64 12.48 2.07 15.80
N GLN A 65 13.15 3.21 15.65
CA GLN A 65 12.58 4.54 15.83
C GLN A 65 11.45 4.82 14.86
N ARG A 66 11.65 4.52 13.57
CA ARG A 66 10.62 4.70 12.54
C ARG A 66 9.42 3.80 12.80
N ARG A 67 9.64 2.52 13.10
CA ARG A 67 8.56 1.58 13.42
C ARG A 67 7.78 2.00 14.66
N ALA A 68 8.45 2.45 15.72
CA ALA A 68 7.78 2.88 16.94
C ALA A 68 6.74 3.99 16.71
N VAL A 69 7.04 4.97 15.83
CA VAL A 69 6.08 6.02 15.47
C VAL A 69 4.94 5.47 14.61
N LEU A 70 5.23 4.60 13.65
CA LEU A 70 4.22 4.02 12.78
C LEU A 70 3.28 3.06 13.52
N ASP A 71 3.80 2.25 14.45
CA ASP A 71 3.03 1.27 15.23
C ASP A 71 1.95 1.96 16.09
N ASP A 72 2.26 3.15 16.61
CA ASP A 72 1.34 4.00 17.38
C ASP A 72 0.13 4.49 16.56
N ILE A 73 0.26 4.59 15.23
CA ILE A 73 -0.74 5.16 14.32
C ILE A 73 -1.30 4.16 13.30
N ALA A 74 -0.77 2.94 13.24
CA ALA A 74 -1.14 1.92 12.26
C ALA A 74 -2.57 1.37 12.44
N TRP A 75 -3.12 1.48 13.65
CA TRP A 75 -4.36 0.82 14.06
C TRP A 75 -5.35 1.84 14.65
N PRO A 76 -6.27 2.39 13.83
CA PRO A 76 -7.14 3.50 14.26
C PRO A 76 -7.98 3.20 15.49
N ALA A 77 -8.44 1.95 15.66
CA ALA A 77 -9.24 1.52 16.81
C ALA A 77 -8.44 1.41 18.12
N ARG A 78 -7.10 1.39 18.06
CA ARG A 78 -6.20 1.26 19.21
C ARG A 78 -5.33 2.49 19.44
N ALA A 79 -5.25 3.38 18.45
CA ALA A 79 -4.44 4.58 18.51
C ALA A 79 -4.96 5.55 19.58
N ARG A 80 -4.02 6.25 20.21
CA ARG A 80 -4.34 7.29 21.19
C ARG A 80 -5.04 8.47 20.48
N PRO A 81 -6.10 9.06 21.06
CA PRO A 81 -6.86 10.15 20.42
C PRO A 81 -5.99 11.35 20.01
N GLU A 82 -4.92 11.62 20.76
CA GLU A 82 -3.99 12.72 20.51
C GLU A 82 -3.22 12.53 19.19
N LEU A 83 -3.08 11.29 18.71
CA LEU A 83 -2.39 10.96 17.46
C LEU A 83 -3.32 10.91 16.25
N SER A 84 -4.57 11.37 16.38
CA SER A 84 -5.60 11.30 15.32
C SER A 84 -5.16 11.85 13.97
N HIS A 85 -4.35 12.91 13.93
CA HIS A 85 -3.81 13.48 12.68
C HIS A 85 -2.83 12.52 12.00
N GLY A 86 -1.91 11.92 12.78
CA GLY A 86 -0.98 10.90 12.29
C GLY A 86 -1.71 9.66 11.78
N VAL A 87 -2.74 9.21 12.52
CA VAL A 87 -3.61 8.09 12.11
C VAL A 87 -4.30 8.38 10.77
N ALA A 88 -4.92 9.56 10.63
CA ALA A 88 -5.60 9.94 9.39
C ALA A 88 -4.65 9.97 8.19
N PHE A 89 -3.46 10.56 8.38
CA PHE A 89 -2.41 10.56 7.37
C PHE A 89 -1.96 9.15 7.00
N PHE A 90 -1.56 8.34 7.99
CA PHE A 90 -0.96 7.04 7.73
C PHE A 90 -1.95 6.07 7.10
N ASN A 91 -3.23 6.14 7.45
CA ASN A 91 -4.29 5.40 6.74
C ASN A 91 -4.33 5.79 5.26
N SER A 92 -4.45 7.09 4.95
CA SER A 92 -4.52 7.54 3.57
C SER A 92 -3.24 7.23 2.78
N PHE A 93 -2.07 7.28 3.44
CA PHE A 93 -0.79 6.95 2.83
C PHE A 93 -0.70 5.44 2.54
N ARG A 94 -1.08 4.59 3.50
CA ARG A 94 -1.16 3.13 3.33
C ARG A 94 -2.10 2.72 2.20
N ASP A 95 -3.29 3.31 2.14
CA ASP A 95 -4.26 3.02 1.09
C ASP A 95 -3.70 3.38 -0.30
N LEU A 96 -2.98 4.50 -0.38
CA LEU A 96 -2.32 4.91 -1.61
C LEU A 96 -1.12 4.01 -1.97
N THR A 97 -0.36 3.53 -0.99
CA THR A 97 0.71 2.54 -1.19
C THR A 97 0.14 1.24 -1.75
N ALA A 98 -0.92 0.72 -1.12
CA ALA A 98 -1.61 -0.48 -1.57
C ALA A 98 -2.18 -0.33 -2.99
N THR A 99 -2.81 0.82 -3.26
CA THR A 99 -3.34 1.13 -4.60
C THR A 99 -2.22 1.14 -5.64
N GLY A 100 -1.12 1.84 -5.38
CA GLY A 100 0.02 1.88 -6.29
C GLY A 100 0.63 0.51 -6.53
N PHE A 101 0.80 -0.28 -5.45
CA PHE A 101 1.43 -1.59 -5.55
C PHE A 101 0.57 -2.57 -6.35
N TRP A 102 -0.68 -2.81 -5.94
CA TRP A 102 -1.56 -3.79 -6.57
C TRP A 102 -2.21 -3.35 -7.89
N SER A 103 -2.00 -2.11 -8.32
CA SER A 103 -2.28 -1.68 -9.71
C SER A 103 -1.06 -1.79 -10.64
N SER A 104 0.14 -1.99 -10.09
CA SER A 104 1.35 -2.22 -10.88
C SER A 104 1.38 -3.63 -11.47
N LYS A 105 2.20 -3.86 -12.50
CA LYS A 105 2.44 -5.20 -13.05
C LYS A 105 2.90 -6.19 -11.96
N MET A 106 3.84 -5.78 -11.12
CA MET A 106 4.38 -6.61 -10.03
C MET A 106 3.27 -7.00 -9.02
N GLY A 107 2.43 -6.04 -8.62
CA GLY A 107 1.35 -6.32 -7.69
C GLY A 107 0.23 -7.18 -8.29
N VAL A 108 -0.07 -7.02 -9.59
CA VAL A 108 -1.04 -7.89 -10.27
C VAL A 108 -0.54 -9.35 -10.31
N GLU A 109 0.76 -9.55 -10.57
CA GLU A 109 1.40 -10.86 -10.49
C GLU A 109 1.39 -11.41 -9.05
N ASP A 110 1.69 -10.56 -8.06
CA ASP A 110 1.64 -10.88 -6.63
C ASP A 110 0.25 -11.40 -6.18
N LEU A 111 -0.84 -10.83 -6.69
CA LEU A 111 -2.21 -11.28 -6.45
C LEU A 111 -2.54 -12.64 -7.09
N GLY A 112 -1.70 -13.13 -8.01
CA GLY A 112 -2.03 -14.28 -8.85
C GLY A 112 -3.20 -14.00 -9.79
N TYR A 113 -3.42 -12.72 -10.16
CA TYR A 113 -4.51 -12.35 -11.04
C TYR A 113 -4.22 -12.85 -12.47
N MET A 114 -5.05 -13.77 -12.95
CA MET A 114 -4.92 -14.37 -14.29
C MET A 114 -5.76 -13.67 -15.37
N GLY A 115 -6.46 -12.58 -15.02
CA GLY A 115 -7.26 -11.80 -15.98
C GLY A 115 -6.40 -10.89 -16.85
N ASN A 116 -7.03 -10.01 -17.64
CA ASN A 116 -6.38 -9.13 -18.63
C ASN A 116 -5.48 -9.86 -19.64
N THR A 117 -5.61 -11.19 -19.73
CA THR A 117 -4.99 -12.01 -20.76
C THR A 117 -5.96 -12.11 -21.92
N VAL A 118 -5.46 -11.90 -23.14
CA VAL A 118 -6.26 -12.08 -24.35
C VAL A 118 -6.66 -13.55 -24.47
N VAL A 119 -7.96 -13.82 -24.57
CA VAL A 119 -8.51 -15.16 -24.80
C VAL A 119 -9.06 -15.22 -26.22
N PRO A 120 -8.36 -15.87 -27.18
CA PRO A 120 -8.80 -15.91 -28.58
C PRO A 120 -10.08 -16.72 -28.79
N ASP A 121 -10.29 -17.73 -27.94
CA ASP A 121 -11.46 -18.61 -27.95
C ASP A 121 -11.89 -18.91 -26.52
N TRP A 122 -13.15 -18.63 -26.19
CA TRP A 122 -13.69 -18.82 -24.85
C TRP A 122 -14.18 -20.26 -24.68
N LYS A 123 -13.36 -21.08 -24.01
CA LYS A 123 -13.67 -22.50 -23.74
C LYS A 123 -14.53 -22.74 -22.50
N GLY A 124 -15.07 -21.68 -21.90
CA GLY A 124 -15.81 -21.78 -20.64
C GLY A 124 -14.92 -21.88 -19.40
N CYS A 125 -15.54 -22.23 -18.29
CA CYS A 125 -14.90 -22.50 -17.01
C CYS A 125 -14.04 -23.77 -17.11
N PRO A 126 -12.86 -23.82 -16.48
CA PRO A 126 -12.02 -25.01 -16.56
C PRO A 126 -12.68 -26.21 -15.84
N ASP A 127 -12.40 -27.42 -16.35
CA ASP A 127 -13.05 -28.66 -15.90
C ASP A 127 -12.90 -28.93 -14.39
N GLU A 128 -11.77 -28.55 -13.80
CA GLU A 128 -11.53 -28.74 -12.36
C GLU A 128 -12.55 -27.94 -11.51
N GLN A 129 -12.91 -26.75 -11.96
CA GLN A 129 -13.84 -25.85 -11.30
C GLN A 129 -15.28 -26.35 -11.49
N LEU A 130 -15.62 -26.84 -12.69
CA LEU A 130 -16.91 -27.48 -12.96
C LEU A 130 -17.12 -28.72 -12.06
N LYS A 131 -16.10 -29.59 -11.97
CA LYS A 131 -16.11 -30.77 -11.08
C LYS A 131 -16.24 -30.38 -9.61
N LYS A 132 -15.51 -29.36 -9.16
CA LYS A 132 -15.60 -28.86 -7.78
C LYS A 132 -16.99 -28.36 -7.43
N LEU A 133 -17.68 -27.74 -8.39
CA LEU A 133 -19.03 -27.19 -8.22
C LEU A 133 -20.15 -28.20 -8.52
N GLY A 134 -19.83 -29.37 -9.08
CA GLY A 134 -20.82 -30.40 -9.44
C GLY A 134 -21.73 -29.99 -10.60
N VAL A 135 -21.27 -29.10 -11.48
CA VAL A 135 -22.01 -28.61 -12.64
C VAL A 135 -21.32 -29.01 -13.94
N SER A 136 -22.08 -29.07 -15.03
CA SER A 136 -21.57 -29.28 -16.38
C SER A 136 -22.24 -28.32 -17.35
N TYR A 137 -21.61 -28.09 -18.50
CA TYR A 137 -22.31 -27.51 -19.63
C TYR A 137 -23.44 -28.46 -20.07
N GLY A 138 -24.60 -27.89 -20.41
CA GLY A 138 -25.70 -28.65 -21.01
C GLY A 138 -25.40 -28.99 -22.47
N ASP A 139 -26.12 -29.98 -23.00
CA ASP A 139 -26.08 -30.37 -24.42
C ASP A 139 -26.59 -29.26 -25.36
#